data_AF-A0AA43UH41-F1
#
_entry.id   AF-A0AA43UH41-F1
#
_cell.length_a   1.000
_cell.length_b   1.000
_cell.length_c   1.000
_cell.angle_alpha   90.00
_cell.angle_beta   90.00
_cell.angle_gamma   90.00
#
_symmetry.space_group_name_H-M   'P 1'
#
loop_
_entity.id
_entity.type
_entity.pdbx_description
1 polymer ?
#
loop_
_entity_poly.entity_id
_entity_poly.type
_entity_poly.pdbx_seq_one_letter_code
_entity_poly.pdbx_strand_id
1 'polypeptide(L)'
;MVSGYVLRSVFGVLLKHKVISVGTSYYPTNDTEEEYVSLINYTRTMLVELKPAEINHESIFQNLEREIDQRNLPRNRKFIEIKTAENKINEYALLSNIIMGSDRYLYIEIFERCNLINRFMEMIKEVDGEIIEKSHTELVCHMPSKKESIRIAIEMITEGMNQKCNVRAAVGMTGAASIERAITMNNEIGQVSGVGFTKLGGEYGVIFESKPTGDKIELEPIELDNYMFIDAKDSTGFISKYGRERLVEIMTDINHYIATESQGKIEGYREGGDDLIINFPTKELALKTGLDCAWFAFNNDLNLRVGIGNSRREAGERAHMTENLKIHNDSPTIVFDIANGTYAYYIPTEFIRATLDYLSTNKGFLVFIFLFVFILTLIGINTNNSWLGLASAIISVLVVLLK
;
A
#
# COMPACT_ATOMS: atom_id res chain seq x y z
N MET A 1 -15.75 -10.64 9.81
CA MET A 1 -14.64 -11.51 9.35
C MET A 1 -15.04 -12.55 8.30
N VAL A 2 -16.02 -13.44 8.54
CA VAL A 2 -16.37 -14.55 7.61
C VAL A 2 -16.83 -14.07 6.21
N SER A 3 -17.64 -13.01 6.13
CA SER A 3 -18.15 -12.48 4.85
C SER A 3 -17.05 -11.92 3.93
N GLY A 4 -16.02 -11.28 4.47
CA GLY A 4 -14.90 -10.77 3.67
C GLY A 4 -14.05 -11.90 3.07
N TYR A 5 -13.94 -13.04 3.76
CA TYR A 5 -13.24 -14.21 3.22
C TYR A 5 -13.96 -14.86 2.03
N VAL A 6 -15.29 -15.00 2.14
CA VAL A 6 -16.12 -15.58 1.06
C VAL A 6 -16.10 -14.69 -0.18
N LEU A 7 -16.28 -13.37 -0.02
CA LEU A 7 -16.22 -12.41 -1.12
C LEU A 7 -14.87 -12.47 -1.85
N ARG A 8 -13.76 -12.40 -1.11
CA ARG A 8 -12.41 -12.52 -1.68
C ARG A 8 -12.19 -13.83 -2.43
N SER A 9 -12.74 -14.94 -1.91
CA SER A 9 -12.61 -16.25 -2.56
C SER A 9 -13.39 -16.31 -3.88
N VAL A 10 -14.64 -15.82 -3.90
CA VAL A 10 -15.49 -15.80 -5.10
C VAL A 10 -14.85 -14.92 -6.17
N PHE A 11 -14.49 -13.69 -5.82
CA PHE A 11 -13.86 -12.76 -6.77
C PHE A 11 -12.47 -13.22 -7.19
N GLY A 12 -11.75 -13.95 -6.33
CA GLY A 12 -10.47 -14.55 -6.70
C GLY A 12 -10.60 -15.64 -7.76
N VAL A 13 -11.67 -16.44 -7.71
CA VAL A 13 -11.98 -17.40 -8.78
C VAL A 13 -12.34 -16.67 -10.08
N LEU A 14 -13.16 -15.62 -10.00
CA LEU A 14 -13.59 -14.84 -11.17
C LEU A 14 -12.41 -14.13 -11.86
N LEU A 15 -11.49 -13.55 -11.08
CA LEU A 15 -10.29 -12.88 -11.58
C LEU A 15 -9.14 -13.83 -11.91
N LYS A 16 -9.23 -15.10 -11.50
CA LYS A 16 -8.12 -16.09 -11.55
C LYS A 16 -6.86 -15.62 -10.81
N HIS A 17 -7.03 -14.75 -9.83
CA HIS A 17 -5.96 -14.16 -9.02
C HIS A 17 -6.42 -14.07 -7.58
N LYS A 18 -5.49 -14.07 -6.63
CA LYS A 18 -5.86 -13.96 -5.22
C LYS A 18 -6.28 -12.52 -4.89
N VAL A 19 -7.49 -12.36 -4.37
CA VAL A 19 -7.99 -11.07 -3.87
C VAL A 19 -7.62 -10.95 -2.39
N ILE A 20 -6.78 -9.98 -2.07
CA ILE A 20 -6.31 -9.70 -0.70
C ILE A 20 -7.39 -8.96 0.09
N SER A 21 -8.04 -7.97 -0.53
CA SER A 21 -9.10 -7.17 0.08
C SER A 21 -10.11 -6.63 -0.95
N VAL A 22 -11.26 -6.17 -0.44
CA VAL A 22 -12.33 -5.50 -1.18
C VAL A 22 -12.75 -4.28 -0.35
N GLY A 23 -12.40 -3.08 -0.82
CA GLY A 23 -12.25 -1.93 0.07
C GLY A 23 -11.11 -2.16 1.08
N THR A 24 -10.98 -1.27 2.06
CA THR A 24 -9.97 -1.34 3.13
C THR A 24 -10.51 -0.96 4.49
N SER A 25 -9.96 -1.60 5.53
CA SER A 25 -10.16 -1.21 6.92
C SER A 25 -9.05 -0.31 7.48
N TYR A 26 -8.06 0.09 6.66
CA TYR A 26 -6.98 0.98 7.09
C TYR A 26 -7.54 2.25 7.71
N TYR A 27 -6.99 2.65 8.86
CA TYR A 27 -7.40 3.85 9.57
C TYR A 27 -6.47 4.99 9.15
N PRO A 28 -6.97 5.97 8.38
CA PRO A 28 -6.17 7.10 7.94
C PRO A 28 -5.76 8.00 9.11
N THR A 29 -4.60 8.63 8.96
CA THR A 29 -3.96 9.46 10.00
C THR A 29 -3.75 10.90 9.55
N ASN A 30 -3.92 11.20 8.26
CA ASN A 30 -3.91 12.55 7.69
C ASN A 30 -4.94 12.67 6.54
N ASP A 31 -5.17 13.90 6.07
CA ASP A 31 -6.19 14.21 5.06
C ASP A 31 -5.97 13.49 3.72
N THR A 32 -4.71 13.30 3.31
CA THR A 32 -4.39 12.61 2.05
C THR A 32 -4.71 11.12 2.16
N GLU A 33 -4.39 10.51 3.30
CA GLU A 33 -4.78 9.11 3.58
C GLU A 33 -6.29 8.95 3.63
N GLU A 34 -7.01 9.92 4.23
CA GLU A 34 -8.48 9.91 4.34
C GLU A 34 -9.14 9.92 2.95
N GLU A 35 -8.70 10.82 2.06
CA GLU A 35 -9.20 10.87 0.68
C GLU A 35 -8.95 9.55 -0.06
N TYR A 36 -7.74 9.02 0.05
CA TYR A 36 -7.32 7.79 -0.61
C TYR A 36 -8.12 6.57 -0.13
N VAL A 37 -8.23 6.41 1.20
CA VAL A 37 -9.00 5.33 1.84
C VAL A 37 -10.49 5.45 1.50
N SER A 38 -11.02 6.67 1.51
CA SER A 38 -12.40 6.95 1.15
C SER A 38 -12.70 6.53 -0.27
N LEU A 39 -11.83 6.85 -1.24
CA LEU A 39 -11.98 6.46 -2.63
C LEU A 39 -11.94 4.93 -2.80
N ILE A 40 -10.98 4.24 -2.17
CA ILE A 40 -10.87 2.77 -2.21
C ILE A 40 -12.16 2.12 -1.69
N ASN A 41 -12.69 2.63 -0.57
CA ASN A 41 -13.90 2.09 0.05
C ASN A 41 -15.16 2.41 -0.75
N TYR A 42 -15.29 3.63 -1.24
CA TYR A 42 -16.41 4.08 -2.07
C TYR A 42 -16.51 3.27 -3.36
N THR A 43 -15.39 3.07 -4.04
CA THR A 43 -15.32 2.29 -5.28
C THR A 43 -15.34 0.78 -5.06
N ARG A 44 -15.30 0.30 -3.80
CA ARG A 44 -15.10 -1.13 -3.47
C ARG A 44 -13.88 -1.73 -4.18
N THR A 45 -12.82 -0.92 -4.33
CA THR A 45 -11.60 -1.32 -5.03
C THR A 45 -11.05 -2.62 -4.44
N MET A 46 -10.73 -3.58 -5.31
CA MET A 46 -10.15 -4.86 -4.92
C MET A 46 -8.63 -4.80 -5.01
N LEU A 47 -7.95 -5.19 -3.94
CA LEU A 47 -6.51 -5.40 -3.96
C LEU A 47 -6.22 -6.84 -4.40
N VAL A 48 -5.54 -6.99 -5.53
CA VAL A 48 -5.30 -8.27 -6.20
C VAL A 48 -3.80 -8.56 -6.21
N GLU A 49 -3.43 -9.78 -5.83
CA GLU A 49 -2.06 -10.28 -5.91
C GLU A 49 -1.81 -10.89 -7.30
N LEU A 50 -0.93 -10.28 -8.09
CA LEU A 50 -0.53 -10.81 -9.40
C LEU A 50 0.67 -11.73 -9.27
N LYS A 51 1.66 -11.28 -8.49
CA LYS A 51 2.84 -12.04 -8.12
C LYS A 51 3.08 -11.87 -6.62
N PRO A 52 3.09 -12.95 -5.83
CA PRO A 52 3.36 -12.84 -4.40
C PRO A 52 4.76 -12.29 -4.17
N ALA A 53 4.93 -11.45 -3.15
CA ALA A 53 6.26 -11.05 -2.70
C ALA A 53 6.98 -12.27 -2.10
N GLU A 54 8.24 -12.48 -2.45
CA GLU A 54 9.09 -13.44 -1.74
C GLU A 54 9.54 -12.78 -0.44
N ILE A 55 8.92 -13.15 0.68
CA ILE A 55 9.26 -12.63 2.00
C ILE A 55 10.27 -13.59 2.63
N ASN A 56 11.55 -13.22 2.55
CA ASN A 56 12.62 -13.86 3.28
C ASN A 56 13.60 -12.80 3.80
N HIS A 57 14.50 -13.20 4.69
CA HIS A 57 15.45 -12.29 5.32
C HIS A 57 16.29 -11.51 4.28
N GLU A 58 16.75 -12.19 3.22
CA GLU A 58 17.59 -11.58 2.18
C GLU A 58 16.82 -10.56 1.32
N SER A 59 15.59 -10.86 0.93
CA SER A 59 14.77 -9.97 0.11
C SER A 59 14.35 -8.72 0.88
N ILE A 60 14.03 -8.85 2.17
CA ILE A 60 13.69 -7.73 3.05
C ILE A 60 14.91 -6.84 3.25
N PHE A 61 16.08 -7.46 3.42
CA PHE A 61 17.35 -6.77 3.53
C PHE A 61 17.68 -5.97 2.25
N GLN A 62 17.61 -6.59 1.07
CA GLN A 62 17.84 -5.92 -0.20
C GLN A 62 16.85 -4.76 -0.44
N ASN A 63 15.58 -4.93 -0.07
CA ASN A 63 14.58 -3.87 -0.18
C ASN A 63 14.90 -2.69 0.75
N LEU A 64 15.29 -2.97 1.99
CA LEU A 64 15.68 -1.94 2.94
C LEU A 64 16.92 -1.17 2.45
N GLU A 65 17.91 -1.87 1.91
CA GLU A 65 19.10 -1.23 1.36
C GLU A 65 18.79 -0.33 0.16
N ARG A 66 17.84 -0.72 -0.68
CA ARG A 66 17.31 0.14 -1.76
C ARG A 66 16.60 1.38 -1.20
N GLU A 67 15.83 1.23 -0.13
CA GLU A 67 15.05 2.33 0.48
C GLU A 67 15.93 3.35 1.24
N ILE A 68 16.90 2.88 2.03
CA ILE A 68 17.70 3.73 2.94
C ILE A 68 18.83 4.48 2.23
N ASP A 69 19.07 4.16 0.96
CA ASP A 69 20.27 4.56 0.21
C ASP A 69 21.53 4.04 0.90
N GLN A 70 22.14 3.00 0.32
CA GLN A 70 23.30 2.29 0.85
C GLN A 70 24.49 3.21 1.21
N ARG A 71 24.55 4.43 0.63
CA ARG A 71 25.54 5.46 0.98
C ARG A 71 25.45 5.92 2.43
N ASN A 72 24.27 5.82 3.04
CA ASN A 72 24.00 6.26 4.41
C ASN A 72 24.23 5.14 5.45
N LEU A 73 24.64 3.95 5.02
CA LEU A 73 24.79 2.78 5.87
C LEU A 73 26.28 2.46 6.12
N PRO A 74 26.76 2.51 7.39
CA PRO A 74 28.14 2.17 7.74
C PRO A 74 28.47 0.71 7.40
N ARG A 75 29.71 0.39 7.02
CA ARG A 75 30.12 -0.96 6.57
C ARG A 75 30.09 -2.01 7.68
N ASN A 76 30.38 -1.61 8.92
CA ASN A 76 30.38 -2.50 10.09
C ASN A 76 28.99 -2.68 10.74
N ARG A 77 27.92 -2.32 10.03
CA ARG A 77 26.54 -2.59 10.47
C ARG A 77 26.27 -4.09 10.49
N LYS A 78 25.45 -4.54 11.43
CA LYS A 78 24.82 -5.87 11.38
C LYS A 78 23.31 -5.71 11.29
N PHE A 79 22.69 -6.49 10.41
CA PHE A 79 21.24 -6.59 10.36
C PHE A 79 20.81 -7.76 11.21
N ILE A 80 19.76 -7.52 11.97
CA ILE A 80 19.14 -8.53 12.81
C ILE A 80 17.65 -8.58 12.51
N GLU A 81 17.11 -9.78 12.51
CA GLU A 81 15.67 -10.04 12.53
C GLU A 81 15.28 -10.26 13.99
N ILE A 82 14.44 -9.38 14.50
CA ILE A 82 13.92 -9.42 15.87
C ILE A 82 12.66 -10.28 15.88
N LYS A 83 11.81 -10.09 14.88
CA LYS A 83 10.57 -10.84 14.68
C LYS A 83 10.36 -11.12 13.20
N THR A 84 10.15 -12.39 12.88
CA THR A 84 9.94 -12.82 11.50
C THR A 84 8.72 -12.16 10.88
N ALA A 85 8.87 -11.69 9.64
CA ALA A 85 7.72 -11.22 8.87
C ALA A 85 6.70 -12.34 8.71
N GLU A 86 5.42 -11.98 8.87
CA GLU A 86 4.35 -12.90 8.55
C GLU A 86 4.43 -13.23 7.05
N ASN A 87 4.48 -14.52 6.71
CA ASN A 87 4.49 -14.99 5.32
C ASN A 87 3.14 -14.79 4.60
N LYS A 88 2.32 -13.86 5.12
CA LYS A 88 1.04 -13.43 4.59
C LYS A 88 1.03 -11.93 4.54
N ILE A 89 0.98 -11.44 3.32
CA ILE A 89 0.86 -10.03 3.04
C ILE A 89 -0.56 -9.60 3.40
N ASN A 90 -0.67 -8.92 4.54
CA ASN A 90 -1.92 -8.33 4.99
C ASN A 90 -2.14 -6.98 4.30
N GLU A 91 -3.38 -6.68 3.95
CA GLU A 91 -3.81 -5.40 3.39
C GLU A 91 -3.28 -4.21 4.21
N TYR A 92 -3.34 -4.28 5.54
CA TYR A 92 -2.80 -3.25 6.41
C TYR A 92 -1.30 -3.02 6.18
N ALA A 93 -0.52 -4.09 6.00
CA ALA A 93 0.91 -3.97 5.74
C ALA A 93 1.20 -3.45 4.33
N LEU A 94 0.31 -3.68 3.35
CA LEU A 94 0.45 -3.15 2.00
C LEU A 94 0.11 -1.67 1.95
N LEU A 95 -1.06 -1.28 2.45
CA LEU A 95 -1.46 0.13 2.53
C LEU A 95 -0.50 0.90 3.44
N SER A 96 -0.06 0.33 4.56
CA SER A 96 1.01 0.93 5.38
C SER A 96 2.33 1.09 4.62
N ASN A 97 2.74 0.19 3.73
CA ASN A 97 3.96 0.40 2.93
C ASN A 97 3.76 1.35 1.73
N ILE A 98 2.55 1.43 1.19
CA ILE A 98 2.17 2.28 0.04
C ILE A 98 1.96 3.73 0.48
N ILE A 99 1.16 3.92 1.51
CA ILE A 99 0.64 5.18 2.00
C ILE A 99 1.66 5.84 2.92
N MET A 100 2.44 5.06 3.68
CA MET A 100 3.26 5.67 4.70
C MET A 100 4.63 6.18 4.18
N GLY A 101 4.59 6.96 3.11
CA GLY A 101 5.62 7.93 2.77
C GLY A 101 5.55 9.20 3.63
N SER A 102 4.46 9.46 4.35
CA SER A 102 4.16 10.83 4.81
C SER A 102 4.51 11.18 6.25
N ASP A 103 4.53 10.29 7.25
CA ASP A 103 4.97 10.66 8.63
C ASP A 103 5.40 9.46 9.49
N ARG A 104 6.40 9.61 10.38
CA ARG A 104 6.81 8.58 11.35
C ARG A 104 7.14 9.14 12.72
N TYR A 105 7.05 8.28 13.72
CA TYR A 105 7.64 8.55 15.02
C TYR A 105 8.99 7.86 15.14
N LEU A 106 10.00 8.64 15.54
CA LEU A 106 11.30 8.17 15.94
C LEU A 106 11.42 8.31 17.46
N TYR A 107 11.72 7.20 18.13
CA TYR A 107 12.11 7.18 19.54
C TYR A 107 13.62 7.01 19.63
N ILE A 108 14.26 7.76 20.52
CA ILE A 108 15.68 7.68 20.82
C ILE A 108 15.85 7.54 22.33
N GLU A 109 16.71 6.63 22.75
CA GLU A 109 17.12 6.38 24.12
C GLU A 109 18.65 6.39 24.20
N ILE A 110 19.20 7.11 25.18
CA ILE A 110 20.59 7.08 25.55
C ILE A 110 20.71 6.26 26.84
N PHE A 111 21.42 5.13 26.79
CA PHE A 111 21.50 4.21 27.92
C PHE A 111 22.24 4.79 29.14
N GLU A 112 23.12 5.76 28.89
CA GLU A 112 23.92 6.44 29.91
C GLU A 112 23.63 7.94 29.89
N ARG A 113 23.80 8.62 31.04
CA ARG A 113 23.62 10.08 31.10
C ARG A 113 24.71 10.78 30.29
N CYS A 114 24.35 11.18 29.09
CA CYS A 114 25.20 11.96 28.19
C CYS A 114 24.48 13.25 27.78
N ASN A 115 25.21 14.36 27.70
CA ASN A 115 24.67 15.67 27.32
C ASN A 115 24.48 15.78 25.79
N LEU A 116 23.82 14.80 25.19
CA LEU A 116 23.63 14.65 23.76
C LEU A 116 22.20 14.96 23.30
N ILE A 117 21.20 14.91 24.19
CA ILE A 117 19.79 15.13 23.82
C ILE A 117 19.58 16.47 23.11
N ASN A 118 20.20 17.56 23.59
CA ASN A 118 20.06 18.87 22.94
C ASN A 118 20.63 18.87 21.51
N ARG A 119 21.74 18.16 21.30
CA ARG A 119 22.36 18.02 19.98
C ARG A 119 21.49 17.18 19.05
N PHE A 120 20.93 16.08 19.57
CA PHE A 120 19.99 15.26 18.81
C PHE A 120 18.74 16.07 18.41
N MET A 121 18.23 16.93 19.28
CA MET A 121 17.12 17.84 18.94
C MET A 121 17.46 18.80 17.78
N GLU A 122 18.70 19.28 17.69
CA GLU A 122 19.15 20.11 16.55
C GLU A 122 19.14 19.30 15.25
N MET A 123 19.71 18.09 15.28
CA MET A 123 19.74 17.18 14.13
C MET A 123 18.35 16.86 13.60
N ILE A 124 17.35 16.72 14.49
CA ILE A 124 15.96 16.46 14.09
C ILE A 124 15.37 17.67 13.36
N LYS A 125 15.61 18.87 13.88
CA LYS A 125 15.09 20.11 13.27
C LYS A 125 15.75 20.42 11.92
N GLU A 126 17.00 20.04 11.74
CA GLU A 126 17.72 20.17 10.46
C GLU A 126 17.09 19.34 9.33
N VAL A 127 16.34 18.30 9.68
CA VAL A 127 15.63 17.41 8.73
C VAL A 127 14.12 17.59 8.79
N ASP A 128 13.67 18.78 9.20
CA ASP A 128 12.25 19.16 9.32
C ASP A 128 11.41 18.24 10.24
N GLY A 129 12.04 17.59 11.21
CA GLY A 129 11.34 16.81 12.24
C GLY A 129 10.83 17.68 13.40
N GLU A 130 9.75 17.24 14.03
CA GLU A 130 9.12 17.88 15.18
C GLU A 130 9.38 17.10 16.47
N ILE A 131 9.72 17.79 17.56
CA ILE A 131 9.93 17.16 18.86
C ILE A 131 8.61 17.08 19.61
N ILE A 132 8.19 15.86 19.97
CA ILE A 132 6.92 15.60 20.64
C ILE A 132 7.14 15.49 22.16
N GLU A 133 8.09 14.67 22.58
CA GLU A 133 8.45 14.49 23.99
C GLU A 133 9.97 14.49 24.16
N LYS A 134 10.43 15.01 25.31
CA LYS A 134 11.85 14.98 25.68
C LYS A 134 12.03 14.68 27.15
N SER A 135 13.05 13.89 27.43
CA SER A 135 13.61 13.69 28.77
C SER A 135 15.12 13.96 28.74
N HIS A 136 15.83 13.58 29.81
CA HIS A 136 17.29 13.75 29.88
C HIS A 136 18.03 12.65 29.11
N THR A 137 17.36 11.54 28.82
CA THR A 137 17.92 10.36 28.15
C THR A 137 17.06 9.88 27.00
N GLU A 138 15.86 10.42 26.80
CA GLU A 138 14.92 9.97 25.78
C GLU A 138 14.37 11.12 24.96
N LEU A 139 14.01 10.81 23.71
CA LEU A 139 13.38 11.73 22.77
C LEU A 139 12.32 10.96 21.97
N VAL A 140 11.13 11.54 21.85
CA VAL A 140 10.11 11.12 20.88
C VAL A 140 9.90 12.27 19.92
N CYS A 141 9.97 11.96 18.63
CA CYS A 141 9.90 12.95 17.57
C CYS A 141 9.07 12.44 16.42
N HIS A 142 8.44 13.37 15.74
CA HIS A 142 7.73 13.17 14.49
C HIS A 142 8.67 13.53 13.33
N MET A 143 8.72 12.69 12.31
CA MET A 143 9.73 12.70 11.26
C MET A 143 9.06 12.65 9.89
N PRO A 144 9.58 13.37 8.87
CA PRO A 144 8.96 13.43 7.55
C PRO A 144 8.89 12.08 6.82
N SER A 145 9.79 11.14 7.13
CA SER A 145 9.73 9.80 6.54
C SER A 145 10.47 8.76 7.38
N LYS A 146 10.14 7.49 7.13
CA LYS A 146 10.88 6.35 7.69
C LYS A 146 12.35 6.37 7.27
N LYS A 147 12.63 6.69 6.00
CA LYS A 147 13.99 6.76 5.46
C LYS A 147 14.83 7.76 6.25
N GLU A 148 14.29 8.95 6.43
CA GLU A 148 14.96 10.04 7.14
C GLU A 148 15.14 9.72 8.62
N SER A 149 14.12 9.10 9.24
CA SER A 149 14.18 8.61 10.63
C SER A 149 15.35 7.64 10.83
N ILE A 150 15.54 6.68 9.91
CA ILE A 150 16.61 5.69 10.04
C ILE A 150 17.98 6.33 9.75
N ARG A 151 18.07 7.20 8.74
CA ARG A 151 19.30 7.93 8.41
C ARG A 151 19.80 8.75 9.61
N ILE A 152 18.94 9.62 10.15
CA ILE A 152 19.31 10.51 11.25
C ILE A 152 19.62 9.72 12.53
N ALA A 153 18.90 8.62 12.78
CA ALA A 153 19.19 7.74 13.91
C ALA A 153 20.60 7.13 13.84
N ILE A 154 21.05 6.72 12.65
CA ILE A 154 22.42 6.21 12.45
C ILE A 154 23.46 7.31 12.72
N GLU A 155 23.19 8.55 12.33
CA GLU A 155 24.08 9.69 12.61
C GLU A 155 24.15 9.97 14.12
N MET A 156 23.01 9.96 14.82
CA MET A 156 22.95 10.10 16.28
C MET A 156 23.67 8.97 17.01
N ILE A 157 23.53 7.72 16.54
CA ILE A 157 24.27 6.56 17.06
C ILE A 157 25.77 6.78 16.87
N THR A 158 26.18 7.26 15.70
CA THR A 158 27.59 7.54 15.40
C THR A 158 28.13 8.61 16.37
N GLU A 159 27.39 9.69 16.58
CA GLU A 159 27.76 10.77 17.50
C GLU A 159 27.79 10.29 18.96
N GLY A 160 26.79 9.51 19.38
CA GLY A 160 26.73 8.88 20.71
C GLY A 160 27.94 7.97 20.96
N MET A 161 28.20 7.03 20.06
CA MET A 161 29.33 6.11 20.20
C MET A 161 30.68 6.83 20.16
N ASN A 162 30.78 7.96 19.45
CA ASN A 162 31.97 8.82 19.50
C ASN A 162 32.23 9.39 20.90
N GLN A 163 31.17 9.71 21.64
CA GLN A 163 31.23 10.15 23.04
C GLN A 163 31.19 9.00 24.06
N LYS A 164 31.31 7.74 23.60
CA LYS A 164 31.20 6.51 24.42
C LYS A 164 29.82 6.30 25.04
N CYS A 165 28.77 6.82 24.41
CA CYS A 165 27.39 6.67 24.84
C CYS A 165 26.66 5.76 23.85
N ASN A 166 26.10 4.65 24.33
CA ASN A 166 25.27 3.82 23.47
C ASN A 166 23.89 4.45 23.28
N VAL A 167 23.40 4.38 22.04
CA VAL A 167 22.14 5.00 21.62
C VAL A 167 21.25 3.93 20.99
N ARG A 168 20.03 3.82 21.48
CA ARG A 168 18.97 3.03 20.87
C ARG A 168 18.01 3.96 20.16
N ALA A 169 17.66 3.59 18.95
CA ALA A 169 16.61 4.24 18.19
C ALA A 169 15.56 3.22 17.76
N ALA A 170 14.33 3.68 17.55
CA ALA A 170 13.30 2.86 16.94
C ALA A 170 12.31 3.72 16.16
N VAL A 171 11.90 3.24 15.00
CA VAL A 171 10.92 3.89 14.13
C VAL A 171 9.59 3.15 14.24
N GLY A 172 8.52 3.91 14.41
CA GLY A 172 7.15 3.42 14.59
C GLY A 172 6.13 4.29 13.88
N MET A 173 4.94 3.73 13.67
CA MET A 173 3.79 4.47 13.13
C MET A 173 3.22 5.47 14.16
N THR A 174 3.43 5.19 15.44
CA THR A 174 3.05 6.03 16.58
C THR A 174 4.22 6.10 17.56
N GLY A 175 4.22 7.10 18.44
CA GLY A 175 5.22 7.20 19.51
C GLY A 175 5.24 5.98 20.43
N ALA A 176 4.06 5.44 20.77
CA ALA A 176 3.98 4.21 21.55
C ALA A 176 4.61 3.02 20.79
N ALA A 177 4.31 2.89 19.50
CA ALA A 177 4.84 1.79 18.69
C ALA A 177 6.36 1.90 18.45
N SER A 178 6.96 3.08 18.47
CA SER A 178 8.42 3.23 18.43
C SER A 178 9.06 2.86 19.77
N ILE A 179 8.47 3.27 20.90
CA ILE A 179 8.93 2.90 22.25
C ILE A 179 8.87 1.39 22.48
N GLU A 180 7.72 0.74 22.21
CA GLU A 180 7.56 -0.71 22.36
C GLU A 180 8.62 -1.49 21.56
N ARG A 181 8.99 -0.97 20.40
CA ARG A 181 10.00 -1.58 19.53
C ARG A 181 11.41 -1.42 20.08
N ALA A 182 11.74 -0.26 20.64
CA ALA A 182 13.01 -0.06 21.32
C ALA A 182 13.14 -1.02 22.52
N ILE A 183 12.07 -1.17 23.32
CA ILE A 183 11.99 -2.13 24.43
C ILE A 183 12.20 -3.56 23.93
N THR A 184 11.47 -3.98 22.90
CA THR A 184 11.58 -5.33 22.33
C THR A 184 12.99 -5.60 21.84
N MET A 185 13.58 -4.64 21.11
CA MET A 185 14.96 -4.75 20.64
C MET A 185 15.93 -4.78 21.83
N ASN A 186 15.70 -4.03 22.93
CA ASN A 186 16.56 -4.07 24.13
C ASN A 186 16.54 -5.46 24.78
N ASN A 187 15.38 -6.13 24.80
CA ASN A 187 15.26 -7.48 25.33
C ASN A 187 16.01 -8.52 24.50
N GLU A 188 16.03 -8.37 23.17
CA GLU A 188 16.65 -9.34 22.27
C GLU A 188 18.18 -9.19 22.14
N ILE A 189 18.70 -7.96 22.09
CA ILE A 189 20.13 -7.71 21.85
C ILE A 189 20.85 -6.95 22.97
N GLY A 190 20.16 -6.64 24.07
CA GLY A 190 20.73 -5.85 25.16
C GLY A 190 21.00 -4.39 24.77
N GLN A 191 21.90 -3.74 25.50
CA GLN A 191 22.27 -2.32 25.36
C GLN A 191 23.27 -2.05 24.22
N VAL A 192 23.08 -2.70 23.08
CA VAL A 192 23.88 -2.46 21.86
C VAL A 192 23.28 -1.27 21.09
N SER A 193 24.12 -0.42 20.51
CA SER A 193 23.59 0.70 19.71
C SER A 193 22.94 0.22 18.42
N GLY A 194 21.80 0.79 18.06
CA GLY A 194 21.09 0.36 16.86
C GLY A 194 19.74 1.02 16.67
N VAL A 195 19.17 0.84 15.48
CA VAL A 195 17.87 1.37 15.08
C VAL A 195 16.92 0.24 14.70
N GLY A 196 15.79 0.13 15.41
CA GLY A 196 14.72 -0.83 15.15
C GLY A 196 13.63 -0.27 14.25
N PHE A 197 13.04 -1.09 13.37
CA PHE A 197 11.95 -0.67 12.49
C PHE A 197 11.09 -1.86 12.03
N THR A 198 9.91 -1.58 11.47
CA THR A 198 9.04 -2.60 10.89
C THR A 198 9.14 -2.66 9.37
N LYS A 199 8.97 -3.86 8.81
CA LYS A 199 8.75 -4.05 7.36
C LYS A 199 7.90 -5.29 7.13
N LEU A 200 6.83 -5.16 6.34
CA LEU A 200 5.92 -6.27 5.98
C LEU A 200 5.44 -7.11 7.18
N GLY A 201 5.16 -6.47 8.32
CA GLY A 201 4.72 -7.15 9.55
C GLY A 201 5.83 -7.81 10.38
N GLY A 202 7.07 -7.83 9.89
CA GLY A 202 8.26 -8.22 10.67
C GLY A 202 8.93 -7.04 11.36
N GLU A 203 9.79 -7.34 12.33
CA GLU A 203 10.61 -6.37 13.06
C GLU A 203 12.09 -6.64 12.87
N TYR A 204 12.83 -5.59 12.52
CA TYR A 204 14.23 -5.68 12.14
C TYR A 204 15.03 -4.58 12.84
N GLY A 205 16.34 -4.78 12.93
CA GLY A 205 17.26 -3.81 13.48
C GLY A 205 18.53 -3.67 12.63
N VAL A 206 19.07 -2.45 12.57
CA VAL A 206 20.46 -2.19 12.17
C VAL A 206 21.24 -1.89 13.43
N ILE A 207 22.25 -2.71 13.75
CA ILE A 207 23.02 -2.62 15.00
C ILE A 207 24.50 -2.38 14.74
N PHE A 208 25.14 -1.79 15.75
CA PHE A 208 26.55 -1.41 15.73
C PHE A 208 27.23 -1.90 17.01
N GLU A 209 28.01 -2.97 16.91
CA GLU A 209 28.84 -3.49 18.01
C GLU A 209 30.12 -2.65 18.21
N SER A 210 30.50 -1.89 17.19
CA SER A 210 31.64 -0.97 17.19
C SER A 210 31.23 0.33 16.52
N LYS A 211 32.01 1.40 16.74
CA LYS A 211 31.74 2.73 16.18
C LYS A 211 31.48 2.63 14.67
N PRO A 212 30.38 3.19 14.15
CA PRO A 212 30.12 3.26 12.71
C PRO A 212 31.34 3.75 11.93
N THR A 213 31.74 3.02 10.89
CA THR A 213 32.85 3.43 10.01
C THR A 213 32.44 4.64 9.16
N GLY A 214 33.36 5.59 8.96
CA GLY A 214 33.16 6.73 8.04
C GLY A 214 33.17 6.34 6.56
N ASP A 215 33.58 5.12 6.23
CA ASP A 215 33.59 4.59 4.87
C ASP A 215 32.16 4.39 4.36
N LYS A 216 31.72 5.28 3.48
CA LYS A 216 30.45 5.13 2.75
C LYS A 216 30.63 4.13 1.59
N ILE A 217 29.55 3.48 1.19
CA ILE A 217 29.55 2.65 -0.01
C ILE A 217 29.47 3.59 -1.22
N GLU A 218 30.47 3.57 -2.10
CA GLU A 218 30.38 4.26 -3.38
C GLU A 218 29.46 3.47 -4.30
N LEU A 219 28.29 4.03 -4.59
CA LEU A 219 27.35 3.51 -5.57
C LEU A 219 26.94 4.65 -6.48
N GLU A 220 26.71 4.34 -7.75
CA GLU A 220 25.98 5.26 -8.63
C GLU A 220 24.57 5.48 -8.03
N PRO A 221 24.12 6.74 -7.90
CA PRO A 221 22.80 7.02 -7.38
C PRO A 221 21.74 6.35 -8.27
N ILE A 222 20.95 5.46 -7.69
CA ILE A 222 19.69 5.02 -8.33
C ILE A 222 18.66 6.08 -7.94
N GLU A 223 18.35 7.01 -8.84
CA GLU A 223 17.13 7.80 -8.72
C GLU A 223 15.95 6.81 -8.82
N LEU A 224 15.30 6.57 -7.68
CA LEU A 224 14.03 5.84 -7.65
C LEU A 224 12.94 6.79 -8.15
N ASP A 225 12.85 6.91 -9.47
CA ASP A 225 11.75 7.63 -10.12
C ASP A 225 10.45 6.85 -9.93
N ASN A 226 9.34 7.54 -9.65
CA ASN A 226 8.02 6.89 -9.60
C ASN A 226 7.31 7.16 -10.91
N TYR A 227 7.63 6.37 -11.95
CA TYR A 227 6.97 6.49 -13.24
C TYR A 227 5.59 5.88 -13.20
N MET A 228 4.60 6.64 -13.65
CA MET A 228 3.26 6.18 -13.95
C MET A 228 3.05 6.21 -15.46
N PHE A 229 2.57 5.08 -16.00
CA PHE A 229 2.11 4.94 -17.37
C PHE A 229 0.59 4.76 -17.35
N ILE A 230 -0.13 5.65 -18.02
CA ILE A 230 -1.59 5.54 -18.21
C ILE A 230 -1.83 5.25 -19.68
N ASP A 231 -2.76 4.36 -19.98
CA ASP A 231 -3.26 4.16 -21.33
C ASP A 231 -4.75 3.77 -21.32
N ALA A 232 -5.50 4.24 -22.31
CA ALA A 232 -6.92 3.95 -22.44
C ALA A 232 -7.17 2.57 -23.07
N LYS A 233 -7.82 1.67 -22.32
CA LYS A 233 -8.23 0.35 -22.81
C LYS A 233 -9.28 0.50 -23.91
N ASP A 234 -9.11 -0.26 -25.00
CA ASP A 234 -9.98 -0.25 -26.17
C ASP A 234 -10.30 1.17 -26.70
N SER A 235 -9.27 2.02 -26.77
CA SER A 235 -9.41 3.39 -27.30
C SER A 235 -10.03 3.43 -28.69
N THR A 236 -9.77 2.42 -29.54
CA THR A 236 -10.38 2.30 -30.87
C THR A 236 -11.89 2.05 -30.80
N GLY A 237 -12.35 1.11 -29.96
CA GLY A 237 -13.78 0.89 -29.74
C GLY A 237 -14.47 2.09 -29.13
N PHE A 238 -13.82 2.76 -28.17
CA PHE A 238 -14.31 4.00 -27.56
C PHE A 238 -14.49 5.12 -28.59
N ILE A 239 -13.47 5.38 -29.41
CA ILE A 239 -13.54 6.39 -30.50
C ILE A 239 -14.66 6.07 -31.47
N SER A 240 -14.88 4.80 -31.80
CA SER A 240 -15.98 4.40 -32.69
C SER A 240 -17.36 4.68 -32.09
N LYS A 241 -17.49 4.65 -30.76
CA LYS A 241 -18.78 4.81 -30.06
C LYS A 241 -19.07 6.28 -29.70
N TYR A 242 -18.06 7.01 -29.24
CA TYR A 242 -18.22 8.36 -28.66
C TYR A 242 -17.50 9.46 -29.44
N GLY A 243 -16.69 9.10 -30.44
CA GLY A 243 -15.88 10.04 -31.22
C GLY A 243 -14.52 10.33 -30.58
N ARG A 244 -13.56 10.75 -31.42
CA ARG A 244 -12.20 11.09 -30.97
C ARG A 244 -12.18 12.28 -30.01
N GLU A 245 -13.01 13.29 -30.26
CA GLU A 245 -13.06 14.50 -29.43
C GLU A 245 -13.32 14.19 -27.96
N ARG A 246 -14.22 13.23 -27.68
CA ARG A 246 -14.52 12.81 -26.31
C ARG A 246 -13.32 12.17 -25.60
N LEU A 247 -12.55 11.35 -26.30
CA LEU A 247 -11.32 10.78 -25.75
C LEU A 247 -10.29 11.87 -25.45
N VAL A 248 -10.11 12.81 -26.39
CA VAL A 248 -9.17 13.93 -26.23
C VAL A 248 -9.56 14.79 -25.03
N GLU A 249 -10.84 15.09 -24.86
CA GLU A 249 -11.37 15.83 -23.70
C GLU A 249 -10.99 15.14 -22.38
N ILE A 250 -11.35 13.86 -22.23
CA ILE A 250 -11.07 13.09 -21.00
C ILE A 250 -9.55 13.04 -20.71
N MET A 251 -8.73 12.76 -21.72
CA MET A 251 -7.28 12.68 -21.56
C MET A 251 -6.65 14.05 -21.25
N THR A 252 -7.23 15.13 -21.78
CA THR A 252 -6.78 16.50 -21.51
C THR A 252 -7.12 16.94 -20.09
N ASP A 253 -8.31 16.59 -19.59
CA ASP A 253 -8.71 16.85 -18.20
C ASP A 253 -7.81 16.09 -17.21
N ILE A 254 -7.50 14.81 -17.50
CA ILE A 254 -6.53 14.03 -16.73
C ILE A 254 -5.16 14.69 -16.74
N ASN A 255 -4.69 15.09 -17.92
CA ASN A 255 -3.40 15.77 -18.06
C ASN A 255 -3.35 17.09 -17.29
N HIS A 256 -4.44 17.87 -17.30
CA HIS A 256 -4.56 19.10 -16.54
C HIS A 256 -4.49 18.85 -15.04
N TYR A 257 -5.33 17.94 -14.52
CA TYR A 257 -5.33 17.54 -13.12
C TYR A 257 -3.94 17.09 -12.64
N ILE A 258 -3.24 16.29 -13.47
CA ILE A 258 -1.89 15.84 -13.13
C ILE A 258 -0.94 17.04 -12.98
N ALA A 259 -0.95 17.95 -13.95
CA ALA A 259 -0.04 19.09 -14.00
C ALA A 259 -0.29 20.12 -12.90
N THR A 260 -1.54 20.30 -12.46
CA THR A 260 -1.93 21.40 -11.56
C THR A 260 -2.15 20.95 -10.11
N GLU A 261 -2.67 19.74 -9.89
CA GLU A 261 -3.16 19.32 -8.57
C GLU A 261 -2.38 18.14 -7.99
N SER A 262 -1.68 17.35 -8.81
CA SER A 262 -1.06 16.09 -8.36
C SER A 262 0.45 16.11 -8.10
N GLN A 263 1.12 17.25 -8.37
CA GLN A 263 2.59 17.39 -8.35
C GLN A 263 3.34 16.45 -9.32
N GLY A 264 2.63 15.79 -10.25
CA GLY A 264 3.21 14.93 -11.27
C GLY A 264 3.86 15.73 -12.40
N LYS A 265 5.06 15.32 -12.80
CA LYS A 265 5.76 15.87 -13.96
C LYS A 265 5.47 15.02 -15.19
N ILE A 266 4.73 15.59 -16.14
CA ILE A 266 4.45 14.92 -17.43
C ILE A 266 5.75 14.87 -18.24
N GLU A 267 6.17 13.65 -18.59
CA GLU A 267 7.39 13.41 -19.36
C GLU A 267 7.12 12.92 -20.78
N GLY A 268 5.90 12.42 -21.03
CA GLY A 268 5.44 12.01 -22.34
C GLY A 268 3.94 12.14 -22.42
N TYR A 269 3.46 13.02 -23.29
CA TYR A 269 2.07 13.08 -23.72
C TYR A 269 2.05 13.53 -25.18
N ARG A 270 1.38 12.75 -26.02
CA ARG A 270 1.05 13.21 -27.36
C ARG A 270 -0.33 13.85 -27.29
N GLU A 271 -0.43 15.14 -27.66
CA GLU A 271 -1.71 15.83 -27.68
C GLU A 271 -2.71 15.06 -28.56
N GLY A 272 -3.82 14.64 -27.94
CA GLY A 272 -4.84 13.79 -28.54
C GLY A 272 -4.51 12.31 -28.68
N GLY A 273 -3.45 11.84 -28.00
CA GLY A 273 -3.16 10.43 -27.76
C GLY A 273 -4.00 9.83 -26.64
N ASP A 274 -3.88 8.52 -26.47
CA ASP A 274 -4.54 7.71 -25.45
C ASP A 274 -3.61 7.29 -24.31
N ASP A 275 -2.34 7.69 -24.35
CA ASP A 275 -1.30 7.34 -23.41
C ASP A 275 -0.61 8.55 -22.74
N LEU A 276 -0.18 8.38 -21.49
CA LEU A 276 0.55 9.36 -20.70
C LEU A 276 1.69 8.69 -19.94
N ILE A 277 2.83 9.38 -19.86
CA ILE A 277 3.98 9.03 -19.02
C ILE A 277 4.26 10.18 -18.06
N ILE A 278 4.22 9.89 -16.77
CA ILE A 278 4.35 10.86 -15.69
C ILE A 278 5.40 10.37 -14.68
N ASN A 279 6.19 11.29 -14.13
CA ASN A 279 7.07 11.02 -12.99
C ASN A 279 6.52 11.71 -11.73
N PHE A 280 6.45 10.98 -10.62
CA PHE A 280 6.01 11.49 -9.33
C PHE A 280 7.14 11.52 -8.29
N PRO A 281 7.10 12.50 -7.36
CA PRO A 281 8.03 12.55 -6.23
C PRO A 281 7.96 11.32 -5.32
N THR A 282 6.74 10.77 -5.15
CA THR A 282 6.51 9.61 -4.29
C THR A 282 5.56 8.61 -4.94
N LYS A 283 5.68 7.34 -4.53
CA LYS A 283 4.78 6.27 -4.96
C LYS A 283 3.34 6.46 -4.47
N GLU A 284 3.18 7.06 -3.29
CA GLU A 284 1.88 7.38 -2.70
C GLU A 284 1.10 8.33 -3.62
N LEU A 285 1.73 9.44 -4.04
CA LEU A 285 1.14 10.38 -4.99
C LEU A 285 0.81 9.69 -6.31
N ALA A 286 1.73 8.90 -6.88
CA ALA A 286 1.48 8.15 -8.11
C ALA A 286 0.26 7.22 -7.99
N LEU A 287 0.09 6.53 -6.86
CA LEU A 287 -1.02 5.61 -6.64
C LEU A 287 -2.34 6.33 -6.40
N LYS A 288 -2.34 7.42 -5.64
CA LYS A 288 -3.52 8.27 -5.43
C LYS A 288 -4.00 8.83 -6.76
N THR A 289 -3.12 9.51 -7.49
CA THR A 289 -3.42 10.09 -8.80
C THR A 289 -3.85 9.03 -9.81
N GLY A 290 -3.19 7.86 -9.82
CA GLY A 290 -3.61 6.75 -10.67
C GLY A 290 -5.04 6.27 -10.40
N LEU A 291 -5.46 6.21 -9.13
CA LEU A 291 -6.83 5.88 -8.75
C LEU A 291 -7.82 6.98 -9.10
N ASP A 292 -7.48 8.25 -8.85
CA ASP A 292 -8.32 9.41 -9.20
C ASP A 292 -8.57 9.48 -10.71
N CYS A 293 -7.51 9.36 -11.52
CA CYS A 293 -7.63 9.37 -12.98
C CYS A 293 -8.42 8.15 -13.48
N ALA A 294 -8.16 6.96 -12.94
CA ALA A 294 -8.89 5.74 -13.30
C ALA A 294 -10.38 5.86 -12.97
N TRP A 295 -10.71 6.45 -11.83
CA TRP A 295 -12.09 6.68 -11.40
C TRP A 295 -12.80 7.73 -12.25
N PHE A 296 -12.14 8.85 -12.51
CA PHE A 296 -12.65 9.92 -13.37
C PHE A 296 -12.95 9.41 -14.78
N ALA A 297 -12.01 8.71 -15.41
CA ALA A 297 -12.21 8.13 -16.73
C ALA A 297 -13.34 7.10 -16.74
N PHE A 298 -13.43 6.27 -15.69
CA PHE A 298 -14.47 5.25 -15.59
C PHE A 298 -15.88 5.83 -15.53
N ASN A 299 -16.06 6.96 -14.83
CA ASN A 299 -17.32 7.70 -14.81
C ASN A 299 -17.65 8.38 -16.15
N ASN A 300 -16.70 8.40 -17.07
CA ASN A 300 -16.84 8.90 -18.44
C ASN A 300 -16.80 7.76 -19.48
N ASP A 301 -17.17 6.54 -19.07
CA ASP A 301 -17.21 5.32 -19.90
C ASP A 301 -15.84 4.86 -20.47
N LEU A 302 -14.73 5.39 -19.96
CA LEU A 302 -13.38 5.06 -20.41
C LEU A 302 -12.63 4.25 -19.34
N ASN A 303 -12.16 3.06 -19.72
CA ASN A 303 -11.35 2.23 -18.83
C ASN A 303 -9.87 2.54 -18.99
N LEU A 304 -9.18 2.90 -17.91
CA LEU A 304 -7.72 3.09 -17.94
C LEU A 304 -6.97 1.83 -17.50
N ARG A 305 -5.87 1.53 -18.17
CA ARG A 305 -4.78 0.71 -17.65
C ARG A 305 -3.68 1.62 -17.11
N VAL A 306 -3.32 1.42 -15.86
CA VAL A 306 -2.30 2.21 -15.19
C VAL A 306 -1.21 1.27 -14.67
N GLY A 307 0.05 1.63 -14.88
CA GLY A 307 1.19 0.90 -14.36
C GLY A 307 2.17 1.84 -13.67
N ILE A 308 2.65 1.46 -12.49
CA ILE A 308 3.62 2.24 -11.71
C ILE A 308 4.90 1.42 -11.53
N GLY A 309 6.03 2.00 -11.90
CA GLY A 309 7.34 1.34 -11.84
C GLY A 309 8.49 2.33 -11.64
N ASN A 310 9.71 1.82 -11.49
CA ASN A 310 10.91 2.63 -11.24
C ASN A 310 11.52 3.21 -12.53
N SER A 311 10.99 2.82 -13.69
CA SER A 311 11.38 3.32 -15.00
C SER A 311 10.18 3.38 -15.93
N ARG A 312 10.26 4.19 -17.00
CA ARG A 312 9.21 4.26 -18.03
C ARG A 312 8.84 2.90 -18.61
N ARG A 313 9.85 2.06 -18.89
CA ARG A 313 9.64 0.69 -19.41
C ARG A 313 8.90 -0.18 -18.40
N GLU A 314 9.35 -0.14 -17.14
CA GLU A 314 8.71 -0.92 -16.07
C GLU A 314 7.25 -0.49 -15.87
N ALA A 315 6.96 0.81 -15.84
CA ALA A 315 5.61 1.33 -15.75
C ALA A 315 4.72 0.86 -16.92
N GLY A 316 5.22 0.89 -18.16
CA GLY A 316 4.51 0.37 -19.33
C GLY A 316 4.26 -1.14 -19.26
N GLU A 317 5.24 -1.93 -18.82
CA GLU A 317 5.08 -3.38 -18.60
C GLU A 317 4.01 -3.68 -17.55
N ARG A 318 3.97 -2.92 -16.45
CA ARG A 318 2.93 -3.03 -15.42
C ARG A 318 1.55 -2.68 -15.98
N ALA A 319 1.43 -1.62 -16.79
CA ALA A 319 0.16 -1.27 -17.42
C ALA A 319 -0.34 -2.39 -18.35
N HIS A 320 0.56 -3.07 -19.07
CA HIS A 320 0.19 -4.20 -19.95
C HIS A 320 -0.26 -5.45 -19.17
N MET A 321 0.21 -5.65 -17.93
CA MET A 321 -0.27 -6.75 -17.07
C MET A 321 -1.78 -6.68 -16.76
N THR A 322 -2.41 -5.51 -16.93
CA THR A 322 -3.84 -5.32 -16.71
C THR A 322 -4.74 -6.08 -17.67
N GLU A 323 -4.23 -6.52 -18.84
CA GLU A 323 -5.04 -7.20 -19.87
C GLU A 323 -5.63 -8.52 -19.40
N ASN A 324 -4.97 -9.17 -18.44
CA ASN A 324 -5.38 -10.45 -17.88
C ASN A 324 -6.33 -10.31 -16.67
N LEU A 325 -6.61 -9.08 -16.22
CA LEU A 325 -7.41 -8.77 -15.04
C LEU A 325 -8.78 -8.24 -15.44
N LYS A 326 -9.72 -9.15 -15.72
CA LYS A 326 -11.10 -8.80 -16.04
C LYS A 326 -12.13 -9.81 -15.55
N ILE A 327 -13.26 -9.31 -15.10
CA ILE A 327 -14.46 -10.10 -14.80
C ILE A 327 -15.47 -9.82 -15.91
N HIS A 328 -15.43 -10.64 -16.96
CA HIS A 328 -16.22 -10.51 -18.20
C HIS A 328 -15.88 -9.28 -19.05
N ASN A 329 -16.05 -8.07 -18.50
CA ASN A 329 -15.75 -6.80 -19.16
C ASN A 329 -14.47 -6.17 -18.62
N ASP A 330 -13.88 -5.27 -19.41
CA ASP A 330 -12.77 -4.46 -18.96
C ASP A 330 -13.19 -3.51 -17.84
N SER A 331 -12.28 -3.34 -16.90
CA SER A 331 -12.41 -2.45 -15.76
C SER A 331 -11.11 -1.67 -15.60
N PRO A 332 -11.14 -0.49 -14.95
CA PRO A 332 -9.93 0.24 -14.65
C PRO A 332 -9.05 -0.58 -13.71
N THR A 333 -7.74 -0.57 -13.98
CA THR A 333 -6.80 -1.36 -13.19
C THR A 333 -5.47 -0.64 -13.08
N ILE A 334 -4.95 -0.56 -11.86
CA ILE A 334 -3.68 0.08 -11.53
C ILE A 334 -2.73 -0.99 -11.00
N VAL A 335 -1.61 -1.23 -11.68
CA VAL A 335 -0.61 -2.25 -11.30
C VAL A 335 0.63 -1.58 -10.72
N PHE A 336 1.13 -2.10 -9.60
CA PHE A 336 2.26 -1.55 -8.88
C PHE A 336 3.00 -2.64 -8.10
N ASP A 337 4.27 -2.36 -7.79
CA ASP A 337 5.09 -3.29 -7.00
C ASP A 337 5.14 -2.90 -5.52
N ILE A 338 5.20 -3.88 -4.63
CA ILE A 338 5.53 -3.67 -3.22
C ILE A 338 6.54 -4.69 -2.79
N ALA A 339 7.64 -4.19 -2.20
CA ALA A 339 8.84 -4.98 -1.95
C ALA A 339 9.32 -5.61 -3.27
N ASN A 340 9.03 -6.89 -3.47
CA ASN A 340 9.33 -7.66 -4.69
C ASN A 340 8.11 -8.41 -5.25
N GLY A 341 6.90 -8.14 -4.73
CA GLY A 341 5.65 -8.64 -5.30
C GLY A 341 4.99 -7.62 -6.21
N THR A 342 4.12 -8.09 -7.11
CA THR A 342 3.33 -7.25 -8.01
C THR A 342 1.85 -7.38 -7.67
N TYR A 343 1.20 -6.23 -7.49
CA TYR A 343 -0.19 -6.11 -7.06
C TYR A 343 -0.97 -5.24 -8.03
N ALA A 344 -2.29 -5.33 -7.94
CA ALA A 344 -3.18 -4.46 -8.68
C ALA A 344 -4.33 -3.95 -7.81
N TYR A 345 -4.69 -2.68 -8.01
CA TYR A 345 -6.01 -2.18 -7.67
C TYR A 345 -6.94 -2.37 -8.86
N TYR A 346 -7.97 -3.17 -8.64
CA TYR A 346 -9.03 -3.41 -9.61
C TYR A 346 -10.29 -2.65 -9.15
N ILE A 347 -10.68 -1.62 -9.89
CA ILE A 347 -11.92 -0.88 -9.64
C ILE A 347 -13.06 -1.69 -10.27
N PRO A 348 -14.00 -2.27 -9.51
CA PRO A 348 -15.07 -3.08 -10.07
C PRO A 348 -16.10 -2.23 -10.83
N THR A 349 -16.78 -2.84 -11.81
CA THR A 349 -17.88 -2.20 -12.54
C THR A 349 -19.07 -1.89 -11.62
N GLU A 350 -19.96 -0.99 -12.06
CA GLU A 350 -21.17 -0.64 -11.30
C GLU A 350 -21.99 -1.86 -10.87
N PHE A 351 -22.20 -2.80 -11.79
CA PHE A 351 -22.91 -4.04 -11.50
C PHE A 351 -22.22 -4.85 -10.38
N ILE A 352 -20.89 -4.97 -10.44
CA ILE A 352 -20.13 -5.69 -9.42
C ILE A 352 -20.18 -4.94 -8.09
N ARG A 353 -20.05 -3.61 -8.09
CA ARG A 353 -20.18 -2.77 -6.88
C ARG A 353 -21.56 -2.92 -6.24
N ALA A 354 -22.63 -2.81 -7.03
CA ALA A 354 -24.00 -3.01 -6.54
C ALA A 354 -24.19 -4.42 -5.96
N THR A 355 -23.61 -5.44 -6.59
CA THR A 355 -23.62 -6.81 -6.08
C THR A 355 -22.87 -6.91 -4.74
N LEU A 356 -21.68 -6.30 -4.64
CA LEU A 356 -20.89 -6.26 -3.41
C LEU A 356 -21.65 -5.55 -2.27
N ASP A 357 -22.29 -4.42 -2.56
CA ASP A 357 -23.07 -3.66 -1.59
C ASP A 357 -24.31 -4.43 -1.13
N TYR A 358 -25.00 -5.10 -2.05
CA TYR A 358 -26.13 -5.95 -1.73
C TYR A 358 -25.70 -7.12 -0.82
N LEU A 359 -24.62 -7.83 -1.18
CA LEU A 359 -24.05 -8.91 -0.37
C LEU A 359 -23.55 -8.42 0.99
N SER A 360 -23.05 -7.18 1.07
CA SER A 360 -22.55 -6.59 2.31
C SER A 360 -23.68 -6.18 3.27
N THR A 361 -24.74 -5.57 2.73
CA THR A 361 -25.83 -4.93 3.49
C THR A 361 -26.94 -5.92 3.83
N ASN A 362 -27.31 -6.81 2.90
CA ASN A 362 -28.46 -7.72 3.05
C ASN A 362 -28.07 -9.12 3.56
N LYS A 363 -26.96 -9.24 4.32
CA LYS A 363 -26.45 -10.54 4.81
C LYS A 363 -27.49 -11.38 5.52
N GLY A 364 -28.21 -10.78 6.47
CA GLY A 364 -29.24 -11.50 7.24
C GLY A 364 -30.37 -12.02 6.35
N PHE A 365 -30.76 -11.23 5.34
CA PHE A 365 -31.79 -11.61 4.38
C PHE A 365 -31.33 -12.73 3.44
N LEU A 366 -30.07 -12.70 2.98
CA LEU A 366 -29.48 -13.77 2.18
C LEU A 366 -29.34 -15.08 2.97
N VAL A 367 -28.92 -15.00 4.23
CA VAL A 367 -28.87 -16.18 5.13
C VAL A 367 -30.28 -16.74 5.35
N PHE A 368 -31.28 -15.87 5.52
CA PHE A 368 -32.67 -16.29 5.62
C PHE A 368 -33.16 -17.01 4.36
N ILE A 369 -32.91 -16.45 3.17
CA ILE A 369 -33.25 -17.10 1.89
C ILE A 369 -32.58 -18.47 1.79
N PHE A 370 -31.29 -18.55 2.10
CA PHE A 370 -30.56 -19.80 2.06
C PHE A 370 -31.18 -20.84 3.01
N LEU A 371 -31.43 -20.48 4.27
CA LEU A 371 -32.06 -21.37 5.24
C LEU A 371 -33.48 -21.77 4.82
N PHE A 372 -34.26 -20.84 4.28
CA PHE A 372 -35.61 -21.07 3.79
C PHE A 372 -35.63 -22.11 2.66
N VAL A 373 -34.80 -21.90 1.63
CA VAL A 373 -34.66 -22.85 0.51
C VAL A 373 -34.10 -24.18 0.99
N PHE A 374 -33.10 -24.17 1.87
CA PHE A 374 -32.47 -25.37 2.40
C PHE A 374 -33.47 -26.24 3.20
N ILE A 375 -34.20 -25.63 4.13
CA ILE A 375 -35.20 -26.33 4.97
C ILE A 375 -36.32 -26.90 4.09
N LEU A 376 -36.86 -26.12 3.14
CA LEU A 376 -37.93 -26.60 2.26
C LEU A 376 -37.45 -27.68 1.29
N THR A 377 -36.20 -27.62 0.84
CA THR A 377 -35.59 -28.69 0.06
C THR A 377 -35.44 -29.96 0.90
N LEU A 378 -35.00 -29.85 2.15
CA LEU A 378 -34.81 -30.98 3.06
C LEU A 378 -36.16 -31.63 3.44
N ILE A 379 -37.19 -30.82 3.70
CA ILE A 379 -38.57 -31.29 3.89
C ILE A 379 -39.07 -31.97 2.61
N GLY A 380 -38.83 -31.38 1.44
CA GLY A 380 -39.22 -31.95 0.15
C GLY A 380 -38.60 -33.32 -0.10
N ILE A 381 -37.30 -33.49 0.21
CA ILE A 381 -36.63 -34.79 0.09
C ILE A 381 -37.24 -35.81 1.07
N ASN A 382 -37.46 -35.44 2.34
CA ASN A 382 -38.01 -36.35 3.35
C ASN A 382 -39.49 -36.71 3.12
N THR A 383 -40.24 -35.87 2.42
CA THR A 383 -41.66 -36.08 2.09
C THR A 383 -41.87 -36.59 0.67
N ASN A 384 -40.79 -36.91 -0.05
CA ASN A 384 -40.78 -37.35 -1.45
C ASN A 384 -41.42 -36.36 -2.44
N ASN A 385 -41.38 -35.06 -2.10
CA ASN A 385 -41.91 -33.96 -2.88
C ASN A 385 -40.79 -32.97 -3.25
N SER A 386 -39.94 -33.39 -4.18
CA SER A 386 -38.75 -32.65 -4.63
C SER A 386 -39.05 -31.27 -5.23
N TRP A 387 -40.31 -31.01 -5.61
CA TRP A 387 -40.76 -29.71 -6.14
C TRP A 387 -40.75 -28.59 -5.11
N LEU A 388 -40.82 -28.90 -3.82
CA LEU A 388 -40.80 -27.89 -2.75
C LEU A 388 -39.50 -27.07 -2.74
N GLY A 389 -38.36 -27.70 -3.02
CA GLY A 389 -37.08 -27.00 -3.16
C GLY A 389 -37.09 -26.02 -4.34
N LEU A 390 -37.57 -26.46 -5.51
CA LEU A 390 -37.65 -25.62 -6.70
C LEU A 390 -38.62 -24.44 -6.52
N ALA A 391 -39.80 -24.69 -5.95
CA ALA A 391 -40.78 -23.65 -5.65
C ALA A 391 -40.23 -22.62 -4.65
N SER A 392 -39.51 -23.06 -3.62
CA SER A 392 -38.88 -22.16 -2.65
C SER A 392 -37.80 -21.27 -3.27
N ALA A 393 -37.04 -21.79 -4.24
CA ALA A 393 -36.06 -21.02 -4.99
C ALA A 393 -36.73 -19.94 -5.85
N ILE A 394 -37.82 -20.29 -6.57
CA ILE A 394 -38.59 -19.33 -7.38
C ILE A 394 -39.20 -18.22 -6.51
N ILE A 395 -39.80 -18.59 -5.38
CA ILE A 395 -40.35 -17.61 -4.41
C ILE A 395 -39.25 -16.69 -3.90
N SER A 396 -38.08 -17.22 -3.59
CA SER A 396 -36.94 -16.43 -3.11
C SER A 396 -36.46 -15.42 -4.17
N VAL A 397 -36.37 -15.84 -5.44
CA VAL A 397 -36.03 -14.94 -6.55
C VAL A 397 -37.08 -13.83 -6.70
N LEU A 398 -38.37 -14.16 -6.61
CA LEU A 398 -39.45 -13.16 -6.67
C LEU A 398 -39.38 -12.16 -5.51
N VAL A 399 -39.13 -12.63 -4.28
CA VAL A 399 -39.00 -11.75 -3.11
C VAL A 399 -37.79 -10.82 -3.24
N VAL A 400 -36.68 -11.32 -3.81
CA VAL A 400 -35.49 -10.50 -4.10
C VAL A 400 -35.77 -9.45 -5.17
N LEU A 401 -36.55 -9.78 -6.21
CA LEU A 401 -36.88 -8.85 -7.30
C LEU A 401 -37.92 -7.78 -6.93
N LEU A 402 -38.79 -8.07 -5.95
CA LEU A 402 -39.85 -7.17 -5.50
C LEU A 402 -39.43 -6.19 -4.40
N LYS A 403 -38.19 -6.31 -3.93
CA LYS A 403 -37.61 -5.50 -2.86
C LYS A 403 -36.56 -4.56 -3.45
#